data_AF-A0A969B8Y0-F1
#
_entry.id   AF-A0A969B8Y0-F1
#
_cell.length_a   1.000
_cell.length_b   1.000
_cell.length_c   1.000
_cell.angle_alpha   90.00
_cell.angle_beta   90.00
_cell.angle_gamma   90.00
#
_symmetry.space_group_name_H-M   'P 1'
#
loop_
_entity.id
_entity.type
_entity.pdbx_description
1 polymer ?
#
loop_
_entity_poly.entity_id
_entity_poly.type
_entity_poly.pdbx_seq_one_letter_code
_entity_poly.pdbx_strand_id
1 'polypeptide(L)'
;MLAGYTLAQTGSGLLGVYYFNADFTGKTMERTENVNLSGETVPGFALDFFSVRWTGHIKPVYSETYTFYLTSDDGSRLYINDSLVINGFFWPARNHARWQN
;
A
#
# COMPACT_ATOMS: atom_id res chain seq x y z
N MET A 1 -9.95 25.60 34.24
CA MET A 1 -9.85 26.22 32.90
C MET A 1 -8.37 26.13 32.51
N LEU A 2 -7.91 25.54 31.39
CA LEU A 2 -8.45 25.43 30.04
C LEU A 2 -8.03 24.09 29.37
N ALA A 3 -8.98 23.57 28.58
CA ALA A 3 -8.88 22.70 27.40
C ALA A 3 -7.77 21.64 27.33
N GLY A 4 -8.16 20.39 27.60
CA GLY A 4 -7.50 19.23 27.01
C GLY A 4 -7.68 19.24 25.50
N TYR A 5 -6.58 19.20 24.77
CA TYR A 5 -6.57 18.99 23.32
C TYR A 5 -7.23 17.64 23.02
N THR A 6 -8.40 17.66 22.38
CA THR A 6 -9.10 16.44 22.00
C THR A 6 -8.61 16.00 20.62
N LEU A 7 -7.72 14.99 20.65
CA LEU A 7 -7.50 13.90 19.69
C LEU A 7 -7.50 14.26 18.20
N ALA A 8 -6.29 14.36 17.61
CA ALA A 8 -6.13 13.95 16.22
C ALA A 8 -6.33 12.43 16.16
N GLN A 9 -7.56 11.97 15.92
CA GLN A 9 -7.75 10.61 15.44
C GLN A 9 -7.18 10.58 14.02
N THR A 10 -5.89 10.29 13.92
CA THR A 10 -5.29 9.77 12.70
C THR A 10 -6.12 8.56 12.29
N GLY A 11 -6.60 8.53 11.04
CA GLY A 11 -7.53 7.51 10.56
C GLY A 11 -7.08 6.10 10.93
N SER A 12 -8.03 5.18 11.10
CA SER A 12 -7.77 3.78 11.49
C SER A 12 -6.93 2.99 10.48
N GLY A 13 -6.52 3.61 9.38
CA GLY A 13 -5.82 2.99 8.26
C GLY A 13 -6.49 3.28 6.92
N LEU A 14 -6.02 2.62 5.88
CA LEU A 14 -6.70 2.49 4.60
C LEU A 14 -7.46 1.17 4.55
N LEU A 15 -8.56 1.12 3.79
CA LEU A 15 -9.25 -0.13 3.49
C LEU A 15 -8.43 -0.90 2.47
N GLY A 16 -7.82 -2.00 2.89
CA GLY A 16 -7.15 -2.98 2.04
C GLY A 16 -8.13 -4.06 1.59
N VAL A 17 -8.33 -4.16 0.28
CA VAL A 17 -8.99 -5.30 -0.36
C VAL A 17 -7.92 -6.25 -0.86
N TYR A 18 -7.83 -7.41 -0.25
CA TYR A 18 -6.89 -8.48 -0.59
C TYR A 18 -7.54 -9.45 -1.56
N TYR A 19 -6.87 -9.72 -2.67
CA TYR A 19 -7.28 -10.64 -3.72
C TYR A 19 -6.40 -11.88 -3.68
N PHE A 20 -7.01 -13.06 -3.72
CA PHE A 20 -6.28 -14.33 -3.73
C PHE A 20 -5.52 -14.58 -5.04
N ASN A 21 -5.76 -13.77 -6.09
CA ASN A 21 -5.04 -13.76 -7.35
C ASN A 21 -4.19 -12.48 -7.49
N ALA A 22 -3.11 -12.55 -8.27
CA ALA A 22 -2.19 -11.43 -8.52
C ALA A 22 -2.76 -10.33 -9.44
N ASP A 23 -3.89 -10.57 -10.10
CA ASP A 23 -4.46 -9.71 -11.15
C ASP A 23 -5.66 -8.88 -10.67
N PHE A 24 -5.84 -8.73 -9.35
CA PHE A 24 -6.98 -8.05 -8.71
C PHE A 24 -8.33 -8.71 -9.01
N THR A 25 -8.36 -10.03 -9.15
CA THR A 25 -9.60 -10.82 -9.36
C THR A 25 -9.77 -11.93 -8.31
N GLY A 26 -10.90 -12.63 -8.37
CA GLY A 26 -11.14 -13.83 -7.57
C GLY A 26 -11.69 -13.55 -6.16
N LYS A 27 -11.43 -14.49 -5.23
CA LYS A 27 -11.87 -14.38 -3.83
C LYS A 27 -11.18 -13.20 -3.15
N THR A 28 -11.91 -12.52 -2.27
CA THR A 28 -11.40 -11.35 -1.53
C THR A 28 -11.54 -11.47 -0.02
N MET A 29 -10.77 -10.63 0.69
CA MET A 29 -10.90 -10.33 2.11
C MET A 29 -10.60 -8.84 2.34
N GLU A 30 -11.24 -8.22 3.32
CA GLU A 30 -11.09 -6.78 3.59
C GLU A 30 -10.58 -6.54 5.01
N ARG A 31 -9.64 -5.59 5.15
CA ARG A 31 -9.10 -5.13 6.43
C ARG A 31 -8.83 -3.62 6.38
N THR A 32 -9.15 -2.90 7.45
CA THR A 32 -8.69 -1.51 7.62
C THR A 32 -7.43 -1.49 8.47
N GLU A 33 -6.36 -0.89 7.95
CA GLU A 33 -5.02 -1.02 8.52
C GLU A 33 -4.05 0.07 8.04
N ASN A 34 -2.92 0.21 8.73
CA ASN A 34 -1.79 0.94 8.16
C ASN A 34 -1.19 0.15 7.00
N VAL A 35 -0.80 0.83 5.92
CA VAL A 35 -0.19 0.17 4.75
C VAL A 35 1.20 -0.33 5.11
N ASN A 36 1.30 -1.59 5.49
CA ASN A 36 2.56 -2.29 5.70
C ASN A 36 2.35 -3.79 5.51
N LEU A 37 3.10 -4.40 4.58
CA LEU A 37 3.11 -5.86 4.36
C LEU A 37 4.50 -6.47 4.55
N SER A 38 5.34 -5.88 5.40
CA SER A 38 6.71 -6.37 5.61
C SER A 38 6.76 -7.79 6.18
N GLY A 39 6.80 -8.80 5.31
CA GLY A 39 6.94 -10.21 5.68
C GLY A 39 5.75 -10.80 6.44
N GLU A 40 4.60 -10.12 6.47
CA GLU A 40 3.42 -10.61 7.17
C GLU A 40 2.69 -11.65 6.33
N THR A 41 2.52 -12.85 6.89
CA THR A 41 1.52 -13.78 6.38
C THR A 41 0.16 -13.23 6.76
N VAL A 42 -0.60 -12.74 5.79
CA VAL A 42 -2.03 -12.50 6.00
C VAL A 42 -2.67 -13.88 6.19
N PRO A 43 -3.27 -14.21 7.35
CA PRO A 43 -3.76 -15.56 7.60
C PRO A 43 -4.75 -16.00 6.51
N GLY A 44 -4.44 -17.12 5.85
CA GLY A 44 -5.22 -17.64 4.74
C GLY A 44 -4.80 -17.15 3.34
N PHE A 45 -3.75 -16.34 3.22
CA PHE A 45 -3.16 -15.96 1.93
C PHE A 45 -1.87 -16.72 1.66
N ALA A 46 -1.63 -17.01 0.38
CA ALA A 46 -0.33 -17.49 -0.09
C ALA A 46 0.71 -16.37 0.05
N LEU A 47 1.98 -16.76 0.21
CA LEU A 47 3.10 -15.81 0.27
C LEU A 47 3.34 -15.12 -1.08
N ASP A 48 2.98 -15.78 -2.18
CA ASP A 48 3.12 -15.29 -3.55
C ASP A 48 1.76 -15.32 -4.28
N PHE A 49 1.69 -14.67 -5.44
CA PHE A 49 0.56 -14.70 -6.37
C PHE A 49 -0.76 -14.10 -5.84
N PHE A 50 -0.68 -13.17 -4.89
CA PHE A 50 -1.82 -12.37 -4.43
C PHE A 50 -1.66 -10.91 -4.88
N SER A 51 -2.72 -10.12 -4.72
CA SER A 51 -2.65 -8.67 -4.92
C SER A 51 -3.51 -7.95 -3.90
N VAL A 52 -3.19 -6.68 -3.62
CA VAL A 52 -3.92 -5.87 -2.63
C VAL A 52 -4.18 -4.49 -3.18
N ARG A 53 -5.38 -3.96 -2.92
CA ARG A 53 -5.74 -2.58 -3.23
C ARG A 53 -6.13 -1.85 -1.96
N TRP A 54 -5.31 -0.88 -1.54
CA TRP A 54 -5.67 0.04 -0.47
C TRP A 54 -6.34 1.28 -1.02
N THR A 55 -7.47 1.67 -0.41
CA THR A 55 -8.20 2.90 -0.73
C THR A 55 -8.55 3.66 0.53
N GLY A 56 -8.54 4.99 0.43
CA GLY A 56 -8.96 5.87 1.51
C GLY A 56 -8.42 7.28 1.32
N HIS A 57 -8.37 8.04 2.42
CA HIS A 57 -7.90 9.41 2.42
C HIS A 57 -6.72 9.57 3.36
N ILE A 58 -5.73 10.34 2.91
CA ILE A 58 -4.65 10.83 3.74
C ILE A 58 -4.96 12.29 4.11
N LYS A 59 -4.70 12.66 5.37
CA LYS A 59 -4.79 14.05 5.82
C LYS A 59 -3.38 14.55 6.07
N PRO A 60 -2.79 15.38 5.19
CA PRO A 60 -1.49 15.97 5.46
C PRO A 60 -1.58 16.88 6.68
N VAL A 61 -0.49 16.95 7.45
CA VAL A 61 -0.42 17.81 8.64
C VAL A 61 -0.14 19.26 8.24
N TYR A 62 0.57 19.47 7.14
CA TYR A 62 0.94 20.78 6.62
C TYR A 62 0.52 20.95 5.16
N SER A 63 0.36 22.20 4.75
CA SER A 63 0.13 22.55 3.33
C SER A 63 1.47 22.77 2.64
N GLU A 64 2.14 21.68 2.30
CA GLU A 64 3.46 21.68 1.68
C GLU A 64 3.60 20.58 0.62
N THR A 65 4.76 20.51 -0.03
CA THR A 65 5.07 19.45 -0.98
C THR A 65 5.48 18.18 -0.23
N TYR A 66 4.82 17.06 -0.54
CA TYR A 66 5.15 15.75 0.00
C TYR A 66 5.78 14.85 -1.06
N THR A 67 6.76 14.06 -0.64
CA THR A 67 7.32 12.97 -1.42
C THR A 67 6.78 11.64 -0.88
N PHE A 68 6.17 10.84 -1.74
CA PHE A 68 5.71 9.48 -1.40
C PHE A 68 6.77 8.47 -1.82
N TYR A 69 6.89 7.40 -1.05
CA TYR A 69 7.76 6.26 -1.34
C TYR A 69 6.95 4.97 -1.24
N LEU A 70 7.16 4.06 -2.18
CA LEU A 70 6.67 2.69 -2.10
C LEU A 70 7.87 1.74 -2.13
N THR A 71 7.79 0.69 -1.32
CA THR A 71 8.73 -0.43 -1.35
C THR A 71 7.91 -1.69 -1.56
N SER A 72 8.21 -2.42 -2.62
CA SER A 72 7.54 -3.68 -3.00
C SER A 72 8.56 -4.64 -3.59
N ASP A 73 8.36 -5.95 -3.40
CA ASP A 73 9.18 -6.99 -4.04
C ASP A 73 8.88 -7.06 -5.54
N ASP A 74 7.62 -7.33 -5.91
CA ASP A 74 7.19 -7.40 -7.33
C ASP A 74 6.85 -6.03 -7.92
N GLY A 75 5.77 -5.40 -7.44
CA GLY A 75 5.31 -4.16 -8.03
C GLY A 75 4.21 -3.46 -7.26
N SER A 76 4.17 -2.14 -7.41
CA SER A 76 3.18 -1.29 -6.76
C SER A 76 2.87 -0.05 -7.59
N ARG A 77 1.67 0.52 -7.39
CA ARG A 77 1.22 1.78 -7.98
C ARG A 77 0.59 2.64 -6.90
N LEU A 78 0.82 3.94 -6.97
CA LEU A 78 0.13 4.93 -6.14
C LEU A 78 -0.61 5.92 -7.03
N TYR A 79 -1.89 6.11 -6.70
CA TYR A 79 -2.71 7.18 -7.24
C TYR A 79 -3.03 8.16 -6.12
N ILE A 80 -2.90 9.46 -6.39
CA ILE A 80 -3.33 10.54 -5.50
C ILE A 80 -4.28 11.42 -6.30
N ASN A 81 -5.50 11.60 -5.80
CA ASN A 81 -6.55 12.36 -6.49
C ASN A 81 -6.70 11.93 -7.97
N ASP A 82 -6.87 10.62 -8.17
CA ASP A 82 -7.01 9.95 -9.48
C ASP A 82 -5.79 10.06 -10.43
N SER A 83 -4.73 10.75 -10.01
CA SER A 83 -3.49 10.88 -10.79
C SER A 83 -2.48 9.81 -10.39
N LEU A 84 -1.95 9.08 -11.38
CA LEU A 84 -0.87 8.12 -11.17
C LEU A 84 0.43 8.85 -10.83
N VAL A 85 0.90 8.71 -9.59
CA VAL A 85 2.12 9.39 -9.10
C VAL A 85 3.33 8.46 -9.00
N ILE A 86 3.11 7.16 -8.77
CA ILE A 86 4.16 6.14 -8.77
C ILE A 86 3.67 4.97 -9.62
N ASN A 87 4.47 4.56 -10.60
CA ASN A 87 4.20 3.41 -11.45
C ASN A 87 5.37 2.42 -11.43
N GLY A 88 5.33 1.49 -10.48
CA GLY A 88 6.36 0.47 -10.26
C GLY A 88 5.91 -0.95 -10.57
N PHE A 89 4.97 -1.18 -11.49
CA PHE A 89 4.72 -2.54 -11.98
C PHE A 89 5.84 -2.93 -12.94
N PHE A 90 6.82 -3.69 -12.45
CA PHE A 90 7.81 -4.33 -13.29
C PHE A 90 7.37 -5.77 -13.56
N TRP A 91 7.00 -6.05 -14.80
CA TRP A 91 6.96 -7.42 -15.33
C TRP A 91 7.87 -7.45 -16.59
N PRO A 92 8.75 -8.46 -16.78
CA PRO A 92 8.66 -9.84 -16.30
C PRO A 92 9.62 -10.21 -15.17
N ALA A 93 9.18 -11.15 -14.33
CA ALA A 93 9.97 -11.78 -13.29
C ALA A 93 11.34 -12.28 -13.80
N ARG A 94 12.38 -12.01 -12.99
CA ARG A 94 13.81 -12.32 -13.16
C ARG A 94 14.61 -11.28 -13.98
N ASN A 95 15.26 -10.38 -13.26
CA ASN A 95 16.73 -10.40 -13.12
C ASN A 95 17.14 -9.34 -12.09
N HIS A 96 17.59 -9.79 -10.92
CA HIS A 96 18.66 -9.10 -10.20
C HIS A 96 19.72 -8.70 -11.23
N ALA A 97 19.88 -7.41 -11.49
CA ALA A 97 21.03 -6.92 -12.21
C ALA A 97 22.26 -7.20 -11.33
N ARG A 98 22.96 -8.31 -11.59
CA ARG A 98 24.34 -8.43 -11.13
C ARG A 98 25.15 -7.47 -11.95
N TRP A 99 25.59 -6.39 -11.32
CA TRP A 99 26.71 -5.60 -11.82
C TRP A 99 27.96 -6.48 -11.69
N GLN A 100 28.54 -6.86 -12.82
CA GLN A 100 29.92 -7.37 -12.89
C GLN A 100 30.76 -6.27 -13.54
N ASN A 101 31.71 -5.74 -12.78
CA ASN A 101 32.96 -5.23 -13.35
C ASN A 101 33.93 -6.40 -13.52
#